data_AF-A0A1M6IAM9-F1
#
_entry.id   AF-A0A1M6IAM9-F1
#
_cell.length_a   1.000
_cell.length_b   1.000
_cell.length_c   1.000
_cell.angle_alpha   90.00
_cell.angle_beta   90.00
_cell.angle_gamma   90.00
#
_symmetry.space_group_name_H-M   'P 1'
#
loop_
_entity.id
_entity.type
_entity.pdbx_description
1 polymer ?
#
loop_
_entity_poly.entity_id
_entity_poly.type
_entity_poly.pdbx_seq_one_letter_code
_entity_poly.pdbx_strand_id
1 'polypeptide(L)'
;MAFVGDKRNKKDRQNRQDKNTVTGYKKDRKKAIEKNYKQARGMFEETDERDDYYINLIEGRNPVLEALKSGREIDKLFVQSGQLEGSIKQIIAIARDKNILIKEVDKAKLDKMSKTKSHQGVIASAALYKYYEVDDILDIAKEKGEDPFIVILDEITDPQNLGSILRSCDAAGVHGVIIPKRRAASLTPIIGKISAGAVEYVPVAKITNINQTMSYLKEKGLWIAGADASGETYYEKDLTGPLALVVGSEGKGLGRIVKENCDFIVGIPMSGNISSLNAAVSCAVLIFEAKKQRLKQKTIGSLQEGSIH
;
A
#
# COMPACT_ATOMS: atom_id res chain seq x y z
N MET A 1 30.69 -63.01 -34.03
CA MET A 1 29.29 -62.62 -34.33
C MET A 1 28.65 -62.11 -33.06
N ALA A 2 27.91 -61.01 -33.16
CA ALA A 2 27.64 -60.06 -32.08
C ALA A 2 26.56 -60.46 -31.05
N PHE A 3 26.75 -59.88 -29.87
CA PHE A 3 25.83 -59.60 -28.76
C PHE A 3 24.34 -59.45 -29.09
N VAL A 4 23.48 -60.07 -28.26
CA VAL A 4 22.31 -59.40 -27.66
C VAL A 4 22.10 -59.95 -26.23
N GLY A 5 22.60 -59.22 -25.23
CA GLY A 5 22.32 -59.43 -23.81
C GLY A 5 21.39 -58.33 -23.31
N ASP A 6 20.28 -58.77 -22.73
CA ASP A 6 19.11 -58.03 -22.28
C ASP A 6 19.39 -56.72 -21.50
N LYS A 7 19.18 -55.57 -22.17
CA LYS A 7 19.28 -54.21 -21.61
C LYS A 7 17.95 -53.65 -21.07
N ARG A 8 16.89 -54.46 -20.92
CA ARG A 8 15.57 -53.91 -20.52
C ARG A 8 15.29 -53.87 -19.02
N ASN A 9 16.06 -54.56 -18.16
CA ASN A 9 15.70 -54.70 -16.74
C ASN A 9 16.46 -53.78 -15.74
N LYS A 10 17.44 -52.98 -16.19
CA LYS A 10 18.17 -52.01 -15.32
C LYS A 10 17.58 -50.60 -15.33
N LYS A 11 16.96 -50.15 -16.43
CA LYS A 11 16.39 -48.80 -16.55
C LYS A 11 15.13 -48.60 -15.68
N ASP A 12 14.29 -49.62 -15.52
CA ASP A 12 13.06 -49.51 -14.73
C ASP A 12 13.28 -49.54 -13.22
N ARG A 13 14.38 -50.15 -12.74
CA ARG A 13 14.75 -50.13 -11.31
C ARG A 13 15.34 -48.79 -10.87
N GLN A 14 16.16 -48.15 -11.71
CA GLN A 14 16.68 -46.80 -11.44
C GLN A 14 15.57 -45.74 -11.48
N ASN A 15 14.65 -45.82 -12.44
CA ASN A 15 13.56 -44.84 -12.58
C ASN A 15 12.48 -44.94 -11.46
N ARG A 16 12.35 -46.11 -10.79
CA ARG A 16 11.51 -46.27 -9.59
C ARG A 16 12.20 -45.79 -8.31
N GLN A 17 13.52 -45.93 -8.19
CA GLN A 17 14.27 -45.40 -7.05
C GLN A 17 14.33 -43.86 -7.08
N ASP A 18 14.52 -43.24 -8.26
CA ASP A 18 14.56 -41.78 -8.40
C ASP A 18 13.19 -41.10 -8.20
N LYS A 19 12.08 -41.77 -8.56
CA LYS A 19 10.73 -41.26 -8.27
C LYS A 19 10.38 -41.34 -6.78
N ASN A 20 10.87 -42.34 -6.06
CA ASN A 20 10.65 -42.47 -4.62
C ASN A 20 11.50 -41.50 -3.79
N THR A 21 12.72 -41.17 -4.23
CA THR A 21 13.57 -40.17 -3.55
C THR A 21 13.07 -38.75 -3.76
N VAL A 22 12.61 -38.39 -4.98
CA VAL A 22 12.04 -37.06 -5.27
C VAL A 22 10.68 -36.85 -4.59
N THR A 23 9.85 -37.89 -4.47
CA THR A 23 8.57 -37.80 -3.73
C THR A 23 8.78 -37.74 -2.22
N GLY A 24 9.77 -38.47 -1.67
CA GLY A 24 10.21 -38.34 -0.28
C GLY A 24 10.69 -36.92 0.05
N TYR A 25 11.61 -36.37 -0.76
CA TYR A 25 12.10 -35.00 -0.61
C TYR A 25 10.99 -33.94 -0.68
N LYS A 26 10.02 -34.08 -1.58
CA LYS A 26 8.86 -33.16 -1.66
C LYS A 26 7.94 -33.29 -0.45
N LYS A 27 7.75 -34.50 0.09
CA LYS A 27 6.87 -34.76 1.25
C LYS A 27 7.51 -34.28 2.55
N ASP A 28 8.83 -34.46 2.70
CA ASP A 28 9.60 -33.98 3.85
C ASP A 28 9.80 -32.47 3.82
N ARG A 29 9.98 -31.86 2.63
CA ARG A 29 9.98 -30.40 2.47
C ARG A 29 8.59 -29.80 2.75
N LYS A 30 7.50 -30.46 2.33
CA LYS A 30 6.13 -30.00 2.64
C LYS A 30 5.84 -30.10 4.14
N LYS A 31 6.27 -31.18 4.81
CA LYS A 31 6.18 -31.31 6.27
C LYS A 31 7.06 -30.33 7.03
N ALA A 32 8.27 -30.02 6.53
CA ALA A 32 9.14 -29.00 7.10
C ALA A 32 8.58 -27.60 6.90
N ILE A 33 7.98 -27.31 5.74
CA ILE A 33 7.26 -26.06 5.48
C ILE A 33 6.03 -25.96 6.37
N GLU A 34 5.22 -27.02 6.52
CA GLU A 34 4.07 -27.04 7.44
C GLU A 34 4.48 -26.90 8.90
N LYS A 35 5.58 -27.53 9.31
CA LYS A 35 6.12 -27.41 10.67
C LYS A 35 6.66 -26.01 10.92
N ASN A 36 7.39 -25.42 9.97
CA ASN A 36 7.81 -24.02 10.03
C ASN A 36 6.62 -23.07 9.97
N TYR A 37 5.56 -23.39 9.23
CA TYR A 37 4.31 -22.61 9.19
C TYR A 37 3.56 -22.69 10.50
N LYS A 38 3.45 -23.87 11.12
CA LYS A 38 2.81 -24.05 12.44
C LYS A 38 3.64 -23.43 13.56
N GLN A 39 4.97 -23.49 13.47
CA GLN A 39 5.87 -22.88 14.46
C GLN A 39 5.91 -21.36 14.33
N ALA A 40 5.89 -20.82 13.10
CA ALA A 40 5.69 -19.40 12.85
C ALA A 40 4.30 -18.97 13.32
N ARG A 41 3.24 -19.71 12.98
CA ARG A 41 1.86 -19.43 13.40
C ARG A 41 1.69 -19.44 14.92
N GLY A 42 2.34 -20.37 15.62
CA GLY A 42 2.37 -20.37 17.09
C GLY A 42 3.13 -19.18 17.71
N MET A 43 4.12 -18.62 17.01
CA MET A 43 4.76 -17.35 17.41
C MET A 43 3.88 -16.12 17.13
N PHE A 44 2.92 -16.22 16.19
CA PHE A 44 2.00 -15.12 15.82
C PHE A 44 0.65 -15.18 16.55
N GLU A 45 0.26 -16.31 17.14
CA GLU A 45 -1.05 -16.47 17.79
C GLU A 45 -1.09 -15.99 19.26
N GLU A 46 0.06 -15.67 19.89
CA GLU A 46 0.12 -15.22 21.30
C GLU A 46 0.47 -13.74 21.51
N THR A 47 0.72 -12.96 20.46
CA THR A 47 0.94 -11.51 20.60
C THR A 47 -0.35 -10.75 20.37
N ASP A 48 -0.86 -10.08 21.40
CA ASP A 48 -1.91 -9.05 21.35
C ASP A 48 -1.87 -8.32 19.99
N GLU A 49 -2.95 -8.39 19.20
CA GLU A 49 -3.08 -8.03 17.77
C GLU A 49 -2.71 -6.56 17.42
N ARG A 50 -2.14 -5.81 18.37
CA ARG A 50 -1.75 -4.40 18.26
C ARG A 50 -0.24 -4.15 18.25
N ASP A 51 0.60 -5.18 18.43
CA ASP A 51 2.06 -5.00 18.57
C ASP A 51 2.87 -5.26 17.27
N ASP A 52 2.24 -5.71 16.18
CA ASP A 52 2.89 -5.95 14.87
C ASP A 52 3.31 -4.67 14.12
N TYR A 53 3.06 -3.49 14.72
CA TYR A 53 3.32 -2.17 14.13
C TYR A 53 4.78 -1.71 14.21
N TYR A 54 5.67 -2.48 14.84
CA TYR A 54 7.06 -2.08 15.14
C TYR A 54 8.09 -2.99 14.47
N ILE A 55 7.88 -3.27 13.19
CA ILE A 55 8.88 -3.96 12.38
C ILE A 55 9.76 -2.87 11.74
N ASN A 56 11.08 -3.05 11.81
CA ASN A 56 12.12 -2.09 11.38
C ASN A 56 12.35 -0.88 12.31
N LEU A 57 12.42 -1.13 13.63
CA LEU A 57 12.80 -0.09 14.60
C LEU A 57 14.29 0.21 14.60
N ILE A 58 14.62 1.48 14.77
CA ILE A 58 15.94 2.01 15.04
C ILE A 58 15.89 2.62 16.44
N GLU A 59 16.69 2.07 17.36
CA GLU A 59 16.63 2.40 18.78
C GLU A 59 17.87 3.19 19.21
N GLY A 60 17.68 4.21 20.04
CA GLY A 60 18.79 4.98 20.60
C GLY A 60 19.09 6.26 19.84
N ARG A 61 19.73 7.21 20.52
CA ARG A 61 19.93 8.58 20.00
C ARG A 61 20.82 8.62 18.76
N ASN A 62 21.99 7.96 18.80
CA ASN A 62 22.95 7.98 17.69
C ASN A 62 22.45 7.23 16.44
N PRO A 63 21.94 5.98 16.55
CA PRO A 63 21.42 5.27 15.37
C PRO A 63 20.28 6.02 14.69
N VAL A 64 19.36 6.61 15.47
CA VAL A 64 18.26 7.42 14.94
C VAL A 64 18.80 8.68 14.24
N LEU A 65 19.75 9.38 14.86
CA LEU A 65 20.35 10.58 14.27
C LEU A 65 21.04 10.27 12.93
N GLU A 66 21.81 9.20 12.85
CA GLU A 66 22.50 8.81 11.61
C GLU A 66 21.54 8.30 10.54
N ALA A 67 20.48 7.59 10.91
CA ALA A 67 19.41 7.23 9.98
C ALA A 67 18.72 8.47 9.37
N LEU A 68 18.45 9.49 10.19
CA LEU A 68 17.87 10.75 9.71
C LEU A 68 18.83 11.51 8.78
N LYS A 69 20.12 11.58 9.11
CA LYS A 69 21.13 12.27 8.28
C LYS A 69 21.38 11.57 6.94
N SER A 70 21.48 10.24 6.96
CA SER A 70 21.73 9.43 5.75
C SER A 70 20.55 9.41 4.76
N GLY A 71 19.39 9.97 5.13
CA GLY A 71 18.22 10.01 4.25
C GLY A 71 17.42 8.72 4.26
N ARG A 72 17.63 7.82 5.23
CA ARG A 72 16.77 6.64 5.40
C ARG A 72 15.32 7.08 5.61
N GLU A 73 14.39 6.46 4.88
CA GLU A 73 12.97 6.77 5.03
C GLU A 73 12.46 6.33 6.40
N ILE A 74 11.85 7.28 7.13
CA ILE A 74 11.29 7.07 8.47
C ILE A 74 9.80 7.37 8.45
N ASP A 75 8.98 6.38 8.85
CA ASP A 75 7.53 6.55 8.95
C ASP A 75 7.14 7.42 10.15
N LYS A 76 7.80 7.18 11.30
CA LYS A 76 7.42 7.82 12.56
C LYS A 76 8.60 7.86 13.53
N LEU A 77 8.72 8.96 14.25
CA LEU A 77 9.63 9.14 15.38
C LEU A 77 8.84 9.08 16.68
N PHE A 78 9.26 8.27 17.63
CA PHE A 78 8.72 8.19 18.98
C PHE A 78 9.73 8.78 19.96
N VAL A 79 9.31 9.78 20.72
CA VAL A 79 10.16 10.51 21.67
C VAL A 79 9.55 10.44 23.05
N GLN A 80 10.38 10.20 24.07
CA GLN A 80 9.93 10.19 25.45
C GLN A 80 9.46 11.59 25.87
N SER A 81 8.25 11.69 26.44
CA SER A 81 7.72 12.95 26.96
C SER A 81 8.65 13.55 28.02
N GLY A 82 8.83 14.87 27.95
CA GLY A 82 9.66 15.64 28.90
C GLY A 82 11.17 15.56 28.63
N GLN A 83 11.65 14.76 27.67
CA GLN A 83 13.05 14.71 27.26
C GLN A 83 13.30 15.59 26.02
N LEU A 84 13.82 16.81 26.23
CA LEU A 84 14.11 17.78 25.16
C LEU A 84 15.58 18.24 25.15
N GLU A 85 16.46 17.50 25.78
CA GLU A 85 17.86 17.88 25.97
C GLU A 85 18.83 17.12 25.05
N GLY A 86 19.98 17.75 24.79
CA GLY A 86 21.08 17.16 24.02
C GLY A 86 20.68 16.75 22.60
N SER A 87 21.13 15.57 22.17
CA SER A 87 20.91 15.05 20.82
C SER A 87 19.43 14.79 20.48
N ILE A 88 18.54 14.66 21.47
CA ILE A 88 17.09 14.52 21.20
C ILE A 88 16.54 15.80 20.55
N LYS A 89 16.98 16.99 20.99
CA LYS A 89 16.55 18.26 20.39
C LYS A 89 16.94 18.35 18.91
N GLN A 90 18.15 17.88 18.59
CA GLN A 90 18.64 17.82 17.21
C GLN A 90 17.85 16.82 16.37
N ILE A 91 17.56 15.63 16.91
CA ILE A 91 16.73 14.60 16.25
C ILE A 91 15.34 15.16 15.92
N ILE A 92 14.69 15.83 16.88
CA ILE A 92 13.39 16.46 16.69
C ILE A 92 13.45 17.53 15.60
N ALA A 93 14.50 18.37 15.58
CA ALA A 93 14.66 19.42 14.58
C ALA A 93 14.77 18.84 13.16
N ILE A 94 15.63 17.83 12.96
CA ILE A 94 15.78 17.16 11.66
C ILE A 94 14.47 16.46 11.26
N ALA A 95 13.80 15.80 12.20
CA ALA A 95 12.53 15.15 11.91
C ALA A 95 11.43 16.14 11.50
N ARG A 96 11.38 17.34 12.10
CA ARG A 96 10.46 18.41 11.70
C ARG A 96 10.78 18.95 10.32
N ASP A 97 12.05 19.22 10.03
CA ASP A 97 12.53 19.68 8.72
C ASP A 97 12.15 18.68 7.61
N LYS A 98 12.34 17.39 7.87
CA LYS A 98 11.94 16.29 6.97
C LYS A 98 10.45 15.96 7.00
N ASN A 99 9.63 16.71 7.74
CA ASN A 99 8.18 16.47 7.88
C ASN A 99 7.83 15.03 8.33
N ILE A 100 8.67 14.44 9.17
CA ILE A 100 8.44 13.12 9.77
C ILE A 100 7.45 13.26 10.94
N LEU A 101 6.53 12.30 11.07
CA LEU A 101 5.56 12.32 12.16
C LEU A 101 6.24 12.03 13.49
N ILE A 102 6.22 13.00 14.40
CA ILE A 102 6.75 12.87 15.76
C ILE A 102 5.60 12.56 16.72
N LYS A 103 5.75 11.50 17.51
CA LYS A 103 4.81 11.10 18.56
C LYS A 103 5.52 11.10 19.91
N GLU A 104 5.06 11.96 20.81
CA GLU A 104 5.48 11.89 22.21
C GLU A 104 4.79 10.72 22.92
N VAL A 105 5.56 9.97 23.70
CA VAL A 105 5.11 8.78 24.42
C VAL A 105 5.78 8.69 25.79
N ASP A 106 5.18 7.97 26.72
CA ASP A 106 5.83 7.68 28.00
C ASP A 106 6.99 6.68 27.85
N LYS A 107 7.78 6.54 28.93
CA LYS A 107 8.90 5.60 28.98
C LYS A 107 8.44 4.15 28.82
N ALA A 108 7.35 3.77 29.49
CA ALA A 108 6.84 2.41 29.48
C ALA A 108 6.47 1.93 28.06
N LYS A 109 5.95 2.84 27.23
CA LYS A 109 5.64 2.58 25.82
C LYS A 109 6.92 2.35 25.01
N LEU A 110 7.96 3.16 25.22
CA LEU A 110 9.26 2.93 24.57
C LEU A 110 9.89 1.62 25.04
N ASP A 111 9.81 1.29 26.33
CA ASP A 111 10.30 0.03 26.89
C ASP A 111 9.58 -1.17 26.24
N LYS A 112 8.27 -1.09 26.03
CA LYS A 112 7.49 -2.13 25.33
C LYS A 112 7.88 -2.26 23.85
N MET A 113 8.19 -1.14 23.19
CA MET A 113 8.59 -1.12 21.77
C MET A 113 10.03 -1.60 21.57
N SER A 114 10.91 -1.31 22.52
CA SER A 114 12.36 -1.53 22.42
C SER A 114 12.69 -3.02 22.51
N LYS A 115 13.30 -3.56 21.45
CA LYS A 115 13.84 -4.93 21.43
C LYS A 115 15.22 -4.99 22.07
N THR A 116 16.01 -3.94 21.92
CA THR A 116 17.38 -3.87 22.45
C THR A 116 17.47 -3.35 23.88
N LYS A 117 16.35 -2.88 24.45
CA LYS A 117 16.28 -2.13 25.73
C LYS A 117 17.18 -0.89 25.76
N SER A 118 17.62 -0.41 24.59
CA SER A 118 18.64 0.64 24.42
C SER A 118 18.06 1.92 23.77
N HIS A 119 16.76 2.16 23.90
CA HIS A 119 16.09 3.26 23.20
C HIS A 119 16.55 4.67 23.62
N GLN A 120 17.08 4.87 24.83
CA GLN A 120 17.62 6.17 25.29
C GLN A 120 16.66 7.37 25.11
N GLY A 121 15.37 7.12 25.26
CA GLY A 121 14.30 8.10 25.09
C GLY A 121 13.85 8.36 23.65
N VAL A 122 14.34 7.61 22.66
CA VAL A 122 13.93 7.78 21.25
C VAL A 122 13.96 6.47 20.45
N ILE A 123 12.95 6.28 19.61
CA ILE A 123 12.88 5.17 18.64
C ILE A 123 12.36 5.74 17.31
N ALA A 124 13.02 5.42 16.21
CA ALA A 124 12.48 5.66 14.87
C ALA A 124 11.92 4.36 14.28
N SER A 125 10.77 4.45 13.63
CA SER A 125 10.22 3.38 12.79
C SER A 125 10.63 3.66 11.36
N ALA A 126 11.58 2.89 10.81
CA ALA A 126 11.99 3.03 9.42
C ALA A 126 10.93 2.45 8.48
N ALA A 127 10.72 3.11 7.34
CA ALA A 127 9.83 2.63 6.30
C ALA A 127 10.35 1.30 5.75
N LEU A 128 9.43 0.38 5.47
CA LEU A 128 9.76 -0.89 4.81
C LEU A 128 9.70 -0.76 3.28
N TYR A 129 8.76 0.06 2.80
CA TYR A 129 8.53 0.34 1.40
C TYR A 129 8.88 1.78 1.10
N LYS A 130 9.45 2.01 -0.09
CA LYS A 130 9.75 3.35 -0.59
C LYS A 130 8.45 4.13 -0.81
N TYR A 131 8.41 5.38 -0.37
CA TYR A 131 7.38 6.32 -0.80
C TYR A 131 7.83 7.12 -2.03
N TYR A 132 6.86 7.48 -2.86
CA TYR A 132 7.05 8.27 -4.05
C TYR A 132 6.60 9.72 -3.80
N GLU A 133 7.06 10.63 -4.63
CA GLU A 133 6.48 11.96 -4.74
C GLU A 133 5.29 11.93 -5.71
N VAL A 134 4.42 12.94 -5.64
CA VAL A 134 3.26 13.03 -6.53
C VAL A 134 3.69 13.14 -7.99
N ASP A 135 4.79 13.86 -8.26
CA ASP A 135 5.33 14.01 -9.61
C ASP A 135 5.85 12.70 -10.19
N ASP A 136 6.45 11.82 -9.37
CA ASP A 136 6.88 10.49 -9.81
C ASP A 136 5.68 9.68 -10.37
N ILE A 137 4.51 9.78 -9.74
CA ILE A 137 3.28 9.09 -10.17
C ILE A 137 2.79 9.65 -11.52
N LEU A 138 2.85 10.97 -11.70
CA LEU A 138 2.47 11.63 -12.94
C LEU A 138 3.42 11.26 -14.09
N ASP A 139 4.72 11.20 -13.81
CA ASP A 139 5.72 10.79 -14.79
C ASP A 139 5.53 9.34 -15.23
N ILE A 140 5.16 8.42 -14.32
CA ILE A 140 4.84 7.03 -14.67
C ILE A 140 3.68 6.96 -15.69
N ALA A 141 2.62 7.76 -15.51
CA ALA A 141 1.51 7.80 -16.48
C ALA A 141 1.98 8.33 -17.84
N LYS A 142 2.76 9.41 -17.82
CA LYS A 142 3.32 10.04 -19.01
C LYS A 142 4.25 9.12 -19.78
N GLU A 143 5.14 8.40 -19.10
CA GLU A 143 6.05 7.42 -19.71
C GLU A 143 5.31 6.28 -20.41
N LYS A 144 4.15 5.90 -19.88
CA LYS A 144 3.25 4.91 -20.50
C LYS A 144 2.41 5.48 -21.64
N GLY A 145 2.41 6.80 -21.84
CA GLY A 145 1.53 7.48 -22.79
C GLY A 145 0.05 7.35 -22.43
N GLU A 146 -0.27 7.27 -21.13
CA GLU A 146 -1.62 7.10 -20.63
C GLU A 146 -2.09 8.34 -19.87
N ASP A 147 -3.40 8.62 -19.93
CA ASP A 147 -4.00 9.64 -19.07
C ASP A 147 -3.84 9.22 -17.60
N PRO A 148 -3.30 10.11 -16.73
CA PRO A 148 -3.05 9.76 -15.34
C PRO A 148 -4.35 9.36 -14.66
N PHE A 149 -4.23 8.30 -13.86
CA PHE A 149 -5.32 7.77 -13.05
C PHE A 149 -4.80 7.51 -11.65
N ILE A 150 -5.24 8.33 -10.70
CA ILE A 150 -4.70 8.37 -9.34
C ILE A 150 -5.85 8.14 -8.35
N VAL A 151 -5.57 7.48 -7.22
CA VAL A 151 -6.50 7.39 -6.10
C VAL A 151 -5.94 8.15 -4.90
N ILE A 152 -6.72 9.06 -4.32
CA ILE A 152 -6.38 9.82 -3.11
C ILE A 152 -7.22 9.28 -1.96
N LEU A 153 -6.57 8.89 -0.86
CA LEU A 153 -7.24 8.32 0.30
C LEU A 153 -7.34 9.36 1.42
N ASP A 154 -8.56 9.77 1.75
CA ASP A 154 -8.85 10.69 2.84
C ASP A 154 -9.22 9.91 4.11
N GLU A 155 -8.32 9.96 5.10
CA GLU A 155 -8.49 9.34 6.42
C GLU A 155 -8.66 7.80 6.47
N ILE A 156 -8.08 7.07 5.50
CA ILE A 156 -8.02 5.60 5.54
C ILE A 156 -6.96 5.12 6.54
N THR A 157 -7.40 4.83 7.76
CA THR A 157 -6.53 4.47 8.90
C THR A 157 -6.34 2.96 9.11
N ASP A 158 -7.25 2.15 8.57
CA ASP A 158 -7.21 0.69 8.71
C ASP A 158 -6.28 0.05 7.66
N PRO A 159 -5.27 -0.73 8.09
CA PRO A 159 -4.40 -1.49 7.18
C PRO A 159 -5.14 -2.46 6.26
N GLN A 160 -6.28 -3.04 6.68
CA GLN A 160 -7.06 -3.94 5.84
C GLN A 160 -7.66 -3.20 4.63
N ASN A 161 -8.25 -2.03 4.90
CA ASN A 161 -8.74 -1.15 3.83
C ASN A 161 -7.61 -0.71 2.90
N LEU A 162 -6.48 -0.21 3.44
CA LEU A 162 -5.35 0.23 2.59
C LEU A 162 -4.82 -0.91 1.72
N GLY A 163 -4.55 -2.09 2.29
CA GLY A 163 -4.02 -3.22 1.52
C GLY A 163 -4.99 -3.70 0.44
N SER A 164 -6.28 -3.74 0.73
CA SER A 164 -7.31 -4.13 -0.24
C SER A 164 -7.48 -3.11 -1.37
N ILE A 165 -7.35 -1.81 -1.05
CA ILE A 165 -7.36 -0.73 -2.03
C ILE A 165 -6.15 -0.83 -2.95
N LEU A 166 -4.93 -0.99 -2.41
CA LEU A 166 -3.71 -1.13 -3.22
C LEU A 166 -3.82 -2.30 -4.19
N ARG A 167 -4.33 -3.44 -3.73
CA ARG A 167 -4.58 -4.60 -4.57
C ARG A 167 -5.57 -4.32 -5.70
N SER A 168 -6.64 -3.59 -5.40
CA SER A 168 -7.64 -3.22 -6.40
C SER A 168 -7.08 -2.20 -7.39
N CYS A 169 -6.27 -1.24 -6.92
CA CYS A 169 -5.59 -0.24 -7.73
C CYS A 169 -4.63 -0.87 -8.74
N ASP A 170 -3.79 -1.82 -8.30
CA ASP A 170 -2.91 -2.61 -9.17
C ASP A 170 -3.72 -3.32 -10.27
N ALA A 171 -4.74 -4.08 -9.87
CA ALA A 171 -5.59 -4.81 -10.80
C ALA A 171 -6.37 -3.90 -11.75
N ALA A 172 -6.69 -2.68 -11.33
CA ALA A 172 -7.40 -1.69 -12.14
C ALA A 172 -6.47 -0.90 -13.08
N GLY A 173 -5.16 -0.90 -12.86
CA GLY A 173 -4.21 -0.09 -13.63
C GLY A 173 -4.18 1.38 -13.16
N VAL A 174 -4.41 1.62 -11.87
CA VAL A 174 -4.19 2.93 -11.25
C VAL A 174 -2.68 3.19 -11.20
N HIS A 175 -2.27 4.40 -11.58
CA HIS A 175 -0.86 4.78 -11.69
C HIS A 175 -0.20 5.03 -10.34
N GLY A 176 -0.97 5.44 -9.34
CA GLY A 176 -0.48 5.59 -7.98
C GLY A 176 -1.57 5.96 -6.99
N VAL A 177 -1.22 5.80 -5.71
CA VAL A 177 -2.11 6.07 -4.58
C VAL A 177 -1.49 7.16 -3.70
N ILE A 178 -2.28 8.15 -3.32
CA ILE A 178 -1.85 9.25 -2.47
C ILE A 178 -2.50 9.10 -1.09
N ILE A 179 -1.69 9.14 -0.04
CA ILE A 179 -2.15 9.07 1.36
C ILE A 179 -1.63 10.26 2.17
N PRO A 180 -2.37 10.76 3.17
CA PRO A 180 -1.85 11.80 4.05
C PRO A 180 -0.81 11.25 5.03
N LYS A 181 0.17 12.07 5.41
CA LYS A 181 1.19 11.73 6.42
C LYS A 181 0.59 11.46 7.81
N ARG A 182 -0.62 11.96 8.08
CA ARG A 182 -1.35 11.80 9.34
C ARG A 182 -2.73 11.24 9.06
N ARG A 183 -3.28 10.54 10.05
CA ARG A 183 -4.62 9.90 9.96
C ARG A 183 -4.74 8.95 8.76
N ALA A 184 -3.65 8.26 8.41
CA ALA A 184 -3.67 7.17 7.45
C ALA A 184 -2.89 5.96 7.98
N ALA A 185 -3.23 4.78 7.46
CA ALA A 185 -2.41 3.59 7.58
C ALA A 185 -1.05 3.82 6.89
N SER A 186 0.00 3.21 7.43
CA SER A 186 1.34 3.24 6.82
C SER A 186 1.61 1.92 6.09
N LEU A 187 2.59 1.93 5.18
CA LEU A 187 3.03 0.74 4.48
C LEU A 187 3.89 -0.13 5.40
N THR A 188 3.23 -1.05 6.10
CA THR A 188 3.85 -2.01 7.02
C THR A 188 3.89 -3.42 6.39
N PRO A 189 4.66 -4.39 6.93
CA PRO A 189 4.71 -5.74 6.38
C PRO A 189 3.34 -6.42 6.22
N ILE A 190 2.38 -6.11 7.11
CA ILE A 190 1.02 -6.66 7.02
C ILE A 190 0.31 -6.22 5.73
N ILE A 191 0.61 -5.02 5.22
CA ILE A 191 0.10 -4.52 3.94
C ILE A 191 0.57 -5.41 2.79
N GLY A 192 1.82 -5.86 2.79
CA GLY A 192 2.33 -6.80 1.78
C GLY A 192 1.52 -8.09 1.73
N LYS A 193 1.15 -8.62 2.90
CA LYS A 193 0.29 -9.82 3.00
C LYS A 193 -1.14 -9.55 2.53
N ILE A 194 -1.78 -8.47 3.02
CA ILE A 194 -3.18 -8.14 2.71
C ILE A 194 -3.34 -7.80 1.23
N SER A 195 -2.42 -7.01 0.68
CA SER A 195 -2.42 -6.59 -0.72
C SER A 195 -1.99 -7.68 -1.70
N ALA A 196 -1.62 -8.87 -1.21
CA ALA A 196 -1.06 -9.96 -2.00
C ALA A 196 0.16 -9.53 -2.86
N GLY A 197 0.98 -8.63 -2.32
CA GLY A 197 2.18 -8.09 -2.99
C GLY A 197 1.96 -6.85 -3.85
N ALA A 198 0.72 -6.37 -4.03
CA ALA A 198 0.44 -5.20 -4.87
C ALA A 198 1.15 -3.91 -4.39
N VAL A 199 1.52 -3.83 -3.11
CA VAL A 199 2.33 -2.73 -2.55
C VAL A 199 3.69 -2.55 -3.24
N GLU A 200 4.22 -3.58 -3.92
CA GLU A 200 5.48 -3.49 -4.67
C GLU A 200 5.31 -2.83 -6.05
N TYR A 201 4.08 -2.82 -6.58
CA TYR A 201 3.80 -2.41 -7.96
C TYR A 201 3.01 -1.11 -8.07
N VAL A 202 2.36 -0.69 -6.98
CA VAL A 202 1.57 0.54 -6.92
C VAL A 202 2.37 1.61 -6.19
N PRO A 203 2.88 2.64 -6.88
CA PRO A 203 3.51 3.79 -6.25
C PRO A 203 2.59 4.44 -5.22
N VAL A 204 3.10 4.67 -4.02
CA VAL A 204 2.36 5.35 -2.95
C VAL A 204 3.07 6.63 -2.55
N ALA A 205 2.37 7.77 -2.64
CA ALA A 205 2.89 9.06 -2.23
C ALA A 205 2.30 9.53 -0.90
N LYS A 206 3.12 10.19 -0.08
CA LYS A 206 2.76 10.70 1.25
C LYS A 206 2.71 12.23 1.26
N ILE A 207 1.51 12.78 1.39
CA ILE A 207 1.30 14.23 1.33
C ILE A 207 0.97 14.86 2.69
N THR A 208 1.26 16.15 2.84
CA THR A 208 0.94 16.89 4.08
C THR A 208 -0.50 17.44 4.05
N ASN A 209 -0.98 17.86 2.87
CA ASN A 209 -2.29 18.51 2.73
C ASN A 209 -3.01 18.02 1.46
N ILE A 210 -4.14 17.35 1.65
CA ILE A 210 -4.97 16.81 0.56
C ILE A 210 -5.49 17.92 -0.36
N ASN A 211 -6.04 19.01 0.18
CA ASN A 211 -6.63 20.07 -0.64
C ASN A 211 -5.59 20.81 -1.50
N GLN A 212 -4.41 21.04 -0.94
CA GLN A 212 -3.30 21.62 -1.70
C GLN A 212 -2.86 20.68 -2.83
N THR A 213 -2.79 19.37 -2.54
CA THR A 213 -2.46 18.36 -3.55
C THR A 213 -3.52 18.27 -4.63
N MET A 214 -4.81 18.33 -4.28
CA MET A 214 -5.91 18.36 -5.25
C MET A 214 -5.81 19.59 -6.16
N SER A 215 -5.53 20.77 -5.59
CA SER A 215 -5.35 22.01 -6.36
C SER A 215 -4.19 21.87 -7.34
N TYR A 216 -3.06 21.32 -6.87
CA TYR A 216 -1.90 21.03 -7.71
C TYR A 216 -2.22 20.07 -8.86
N LEU A 217 -2.94 18.98 -8.58
CA LEU A 217 -3.34 18.01 -9.61
C LEU A 217 -4.28 18.64 -10.66
N LYS A 218 -5.17 19.56 -10.26
CA LYS A 218 -5.98 20.34 -11.21
C LYS A 218 -5.12 21.24 -12.10
N GLU A 219 -4.12 21.91 -11.55
CA GLU A 219 -3.15 22.69 -12.33
C GLU A 219 -2.37 21.82 -13.34
N LYS A 220 -2.20 20.52 -13.04
CA LYS A 220 -1.64 19.52 -13.96
C LYS A 220 -2.66 18.92 -14.93
N GLY A 221 -3.91 19.40 -14.92
CA GLY A 221 -4.95 19.00 -15.86
C GLY A 221 -5.76 17.77 -15.46
N LEU A 222 -5.64 17.29 -14.21
CA LEU A 222 -6.47 16.20 -13.70
C LEU A 222 -7.81 16.71 -13.19
N TRP A 223 -8.88 16.00 -13.52
CA TRP A 223 -10.17 16.14 -12.85
C TRP A 223 -10.15 15.46 -11.48
N ILE A 224 -10.79 16.05 -10.49
CA ILE A 224 -10.89 15.51 -9.13
C ILE A 224 -12.32 15.04 -8.87
N ALA A 225 -12.51 13.71 -8.81
CA ALA A 225 -13.79 13.08 -8.49
C ALA A 225 -13.83 12.67 -7.02
N GLY A 226 -14.83 13.11 -6.26
CA GLY A 226 -15.05 12.67 -4.88
C GLY A 226 -16.03 11.50 -4.80
N ALA A 227 -15.71 10.45 -4.06
CA ALA A 227 -16.62 9.35 -3.76
C ALA A 227 -17.47 9.65 -2.52
N ASP A 228 -18.77 9.92 -2.71
CA ASP A 228 -19.71 10.21 -1.62
C ASP A 228 -21.15 9.88 -2.06
N ALA A 229 -21.97 9.38 -1.13
CA ALA A 229 -23.34 8.94 -1.40
C ALA A 229 -24.28 10.04 -1.94
N SER A 230 -23.95 11.31 -1.72
CA SER A 230 -24.71 12.47 -2.24
C SER A 230 -24.36 12.84 -3.69
N GLY A 231 -23.39 12.14 -4.30
CA GLY A 231 -23.00 12.37 -5.69
C GLY A 231 -23.99 11.84 -6.71
N GLU A 232 -23.76 12.22 -7.96
CA GLU A 232 -24.44 11.64 -9.10
C GLU A 232 -24.00 10.18 -9.30
N THR A 233 -24.85 9.37 -9.92
CA THR A 233 -24.57 7.95 -10.10
C THR A 233 -23.26 7.73 -10.87
N TYR A 234 -22.36 6.94 -10.29
CA TYR A 234 -20.98 6.82 -10.81
C TYR A 234 -20.87 6.38 -12.28
N TYR A 235 -21.77 5.51 -12.75
CA TYR A 235 -21.77 5.00 -14.13
C TYR A 235 -22.43 5.94 -15.14
N GLU A 236 -22.99 7.07 -14.69
CA GLU A 236 -23.54 8.12 -15.55
C GLU A 236 -22.53 9.27 -15.78
N LYS A 237 -21.47 9.33 -14.98
CA LYS A 237 -20.37 10.28 -15.13
C LYS A 237 -19.27 9.74 -16.04
N ASP A 238 -18.61 10.68 -16.71
CA ASP A 238 -17.38 10.42 -17.46
C ASP A 238 -16.19 10.30 -16.49
N LEU A 239 -15.64 9.10 -16.38
CA LEU A 239 -14.47 8.75 -15.57
C LEU A 239 -13.24 8.45 -16.47
N THR A 240 -13.28 8.91 -17.72
CA THR A 240 -12.15 8.86 -18.66
C THR A 240 -11.24 10.09 -18.53
N GLY A 241 -10.16 10.14 -19.33
CA GLY A 241 -9.21 11.24 -19.29
C GLY A 241 -8.35 11.30 -18.02
N PRO A 242 -7.58 12.39 -17.81
CA PRO A 242 -6.79 12.60 -16.59
C PRO A 242 -7.70 12.71 -15.34
N LEU A 243 -7.57 11.79 -14.37
CA LEU A 243 -8.49 11.67 -13.23
C LEU A 243 -7.77 11.34 -11.92
N ALA A 244 -8.14 12.03 -10.85
CA ALA A 244 -7.87 11.63 -9.47
C ALA A 244 -9.17 11.35 -8.71
N LEU A 245 -9.34 10.12 -8.24
CA LEU A 245 -10.50 9.69 -7.45
C LEU A 245 -10.19 9.81 -5.95
N VAL A 246 -10.96 10.59 -5.21
CA VAL A 246 -10.84 10.75 -3.76
C VAL A 246 -11.80 9.82 -3.03
N VAL A 247 -11.29 8.98 -2.15
CA VAL A 247 -12.07 8.04 -1.34
C VAL A 247 -11.89 8.35 0.14
N GLY A 248 -13.00 8.63 0.82
CA GLY A 248 -13.03 8.96 2.23
C GLY A 248 -13.12 7.75 3.16
N SER A 249 -12.93 8.02 4.45
CA SER A 249 -13.07 7.02 5.51
C SER A 249 -14.48 6.43 5.61
N GLU A 250 -14.56 5.19 6.10
CA GLU A 250 -15.83 4.53 6.34
C GLU A 250 -16.69 5.32 7.35
N GLY A 251 -17.98 5.43 7.08
CA GLY A 251 -18.96 6.14 7.91
C GLY A 251 -18.95 7.65 7.74
N LYS A 252 -17.80 8.32 7.87
CA LYS A 252 -17.72 9.79 7.71
C LYS A 252 -17.70 10.25 6.26
N GLY A 253 -17.29 9.38 5.34
CA GLY A 253 -17.08 9.73 3.94
C GLY A 253 -15.93 10.72 3.78
N LEU A 254 -16.05 11.62 2.80
CA LEU A 254 -15.07 12.67 2.55
C LEU A 254 -15.14 13.76 3.63
N GLY A 255 -13.98 14.27 4.04
CA GLY A 255 -13.94 15.51 4.81
C GLY A 255 -14.64 16.64 4.05
N ARG A 256 -15.42 17.47 4.76
CA ARG A 256 -16.22 18.55 4.14
C ARG A 256 -15.42 19.40 3.15
N ILE A 257 -14.23 19.87 3.56
CA ILE A 257 -13.37 20.73 2.73
C ILE A 257 -12.85 19.96 1.50
N VAL A 258 -12.54 18.67 1.67
CA VAL A 258 -12.09 17.80 0.56
C VAL A 258 -13.22 17.65 -0.46
N LYS A 259 -14.45 17.44 0.01
CA LYS A 259 -15.64 17.36 -0.84
C LYS A 259 -15.90 18.66 -1.61
N GLU A 260 -15.83 19.80 -0.93
CA GLU A 260 -16.02 21.14 -1.55
C GLU A 260 -14.95 21.44 -2.62
N ASN A 261 -13.76 20.84 -2.53
CA ASN A 261 -12.68 21.02 -3.50
C ASN A 261 -12.69 19.99 -4.65
N CYS A 262 -13.58 19.00 -4.64
CA CYS A 262 -13.75 18.10 -5.78
C CYS A 262 -14.42 18.85 -6.95
N ASP A 263 -14.08 18.49 -8.20
CA ASP A 263 -14.75 19.05 -9.38
C ASP A 263 -16.16 18.48 -9.55
N PHE A 264 -16.34 17.21 -9.18
CA PHE A 264 -17.64 16.56 -9.12
C PHE A 264 -17.63 15.43 -8.09
N ILE A 265 -18.83 15.02 -7.67
CA ILE A 265 -19.02 13.94 -6.72
C ILE A 265 -19.76 12.78 -7.40
N VAL A 266 -19.26 11.57 -7.21
CA VAL A 266 -19.88 10.32 -7.66
C VAL A 266 -20.36 9.48 -6.49
N GLY A 267 -21.58 8.98 -6.61
CA GLY A 267 -22.25 8.11 -5.64
C GLY A 267 -22.47 6.71 -6.20
N ILE A 268 -22.34 5.71 -5.33
CA ILE A 268 -22.80 4.34 -5.61
C ILE A 268 -24.26 4.24 -5.18
N PRO A 269 -25.21 4.02 -6.11
CA PRO A 269 -26.62 3.92 -5.76
C PRO A 269 -26.85 2.68 -4.89
N MET A 270 -27.48 2.89 -3.72
CA MET A 270 -27.77 1.85 -2.74
C MET A 270 -29.26 1.51 -2.76
N SER A 271 -29.59 0.23 -2.77
CA SER A 271 -30.99 -0.25 -2.73
C SER A 271 -31.39 -0.91 -1.41
N GLY A 272 -30.44 -1.01 -0.46
CA GLY A 272 -30.64 -1.68 0.83
C GLY A 272 -30.86 -0.71 1.99
N ASN A 273 -30.95 -1.27 3.19
CA ASN A 273 -31.17 -0.52 4.44
C ASN A 273 -29.91 0.16 5.01
N ILE A 274 -28.74 -0.11 4.43
CA ILE A 274 -27.47 0.50 4.86
C ILE A 274 -27.17 1.73 4.01
N SER A 275 -26.56 2.74 4.63
CA SER A 275 -26.29 4.03 4.01
C SER A 275 -24.93 4.13 3.30
N SER A 276 -24.04 3.15 3.48
CA SER A 276 -22.70 3.18 2.89
C SER A 276 -22.09 1.79 2.75
N LEU A 277 -21.17 1.65 1.80
CA LEU A 277 -20.28 0.50 1.67
C LEU A 277 -18.95 0.77 2.40
N ASN A 278 -18.22 -0.32 2.68
CA ASN A 278 -16.83 -0.24 3.13
C ASN A 278 -15.97 0.53 2.10
N ALA A 279 -15.02 1.33 2.58
CA ALA A 279 -14.21 2.21 1.74
C ALA A 279 -13.42 1.48 0.64
N ALA A 280 -12.86 0.29 0.94
CA ALA A 280 -12.14 -0.49 -0.06
C ALA A 280 -13.07 -1.05 -1.14
N VAL A 281 -14.28 -1.47 -0.76
CA VAL A 281 -15.31 -1.93 -1.70
C VAL A 281 -15.77 -0.79 -2.61
N SER A 282 -16.08 0.38 -2.03
CA SER A 282 -16.47 1.57 -2.79
C SER A 282 -15.37 1.97 -3.78
N CYS A 283 -14.12 2.01 -3.33
CA CYS A 283 -12.97 2.28 -4.19
C CYS A 283 -12.91 1.30 -5.36
N ALA A 284 -12.98 -0.01 -5.08
CA ALA A 284 -12.94 -1.04 -6.11
C ALA A 284 -14.05 -0.86 -7.17
N VAL A 285 -15.30 -0.63 -6.76
CA VAL A 285 -16.42 -0.39 -7.69
C VAL A 285 -16.13 0.78 -8.63
N LEU A 286 -15.68 1.90 -8.06
CA LEU A 286 -15.44 3.13 -8.81
C LEU A 286 -14.25 3.03 -9.77
N ILE A 287 -13.13 2.46 -9.32
CA ILE A 287 -11.94 2.35 -10.17
C ILE A 287 -12.12 1.34 -11.31
N PHE A 288 -12.89 0.27 -11.10
CA PHE A 288 -13.17 -0.69 -12.17
C PHE A 288 -14.18 -0.16 -13.18
N GLU A 289 -15.11 0.71 -12.78
CA GLU A 289 -15.94 1.43 -13.76
C GLU A 289 -15.09 2.42 -14.56
N ALA A 290 -14.22 3.20 -13.93
CA ALA A 290 -13.29 4.08 -14.65
C ALA A 290 -12.42 3.29 -15.65
N LYS A 291 -11.88 2.14 -15.25
CA LYS A 291 -11.15 1.23 -16.14
C LYS A 291 -12.01 0.79 -17.33
N LYS A 292 -13.25 0.35 -17.07
CA LYS A 292 -14.18 -0.11 -18.11
C LYS A 292 -14.48 1.00 -19.13
N GLN A 293 -14.75 2.22 -18.67
CA GLN A 293 -15.00 3.37 -19.55
C GLN A 293 -13.77 3.70 -20.41
N ARG A 294 -12.57 3.74 -19.80
CA ARG A 294 -11.30 3.97 -20.52
C ARG A 294 -11.00 2.89 -21.56
N LEU A 295 -11.26 1.63 -21.25
CA LEU A 295 -11.11 0.53 -22.22
C LEU A 295 -12.08 0.68 -23.40
N LYS A 296 -13.34 1.05 -23.14
CA LYS A 296 -14.34 1.27 -24.18
C LYS A 296 -13.91 2.40 -25.14
N GLN A 297 -13.36 3.50 -24.60
CA GLN A 297 -12.87 4.62 -25.40
C GLN A 297 -11.69 4.23 -26.30
N LYS A 298 -10.71 3.48 -25.78
CA LYS A 298 -9.59 2.93 -26.58
C LYS A 298 -10.10 2.02 -27.72
N THR A 299 -11.09 1.17 -27.46
CA THR A 299 -11.70 0.31 -28.49
C THR A 299 -12.40 1.12 -29.57
N ILE A 300 -13.15 2.15 -29.21
CA ILE A 300 -13.84 3.01 -30.20
C ILE A 300 -12.84 3.78 -31.06
N GLY A 301 -11.78 4.34 -30.46
CA GLY A 301 -10.73 5.04 -31.20
C GLY A 301 -10.02 4.16 -32.23
N SER A 302 -9.62 2.95 -31.83
CA SER A 302 -8.96 2.00 -32.74
C SER A 302 -9.83 1.52 -33.90
N LEU A 303 -11.15 1.36 -33.69
CA LEU A 303 -12.09 1.02 -34.77
C LEU A 303 -12.28 2.15 -35.78
N GLN A 304 -12.23 3.41 -35.33
CA GLN A 304 -12.33 4.58 -36.20
C GLN A 304 -11.07 4.78 -37.05
N GLU A 305 -9.88 4.56 -36.50
CA GLU A 305 -8.61 4.62 -37.26
C GLU A 305 -8.50 3.49 -38.29
N GLY A 306 -8.97 2.28 -37.96
CA GLY A 306 -8.96 1.14 -38.88
C GLY A 306 -9.98 1.20 -40.03
N SER A 307 -10.90 2.17 -40.02
CA SER A 307 -11.92 2.36 -41.07
C SER A 307 -11.53 3.42 -42.12
N ILE A 308 -10.33 4.01 -42.00
CA ILE A 308 -9.80 5.06 -42.89
C ILE A 308 -8.72 4.49 -43.86
N HIS A 309 -8.57 3.17 -43.93
CA HIS A 309 -7.69 2.47 -44.86
C HIS A 309 -8.46 1.42 -45.66
#